data_AF-A0A7W2AJY1-F1
#
_entry.id   AF-A0A7W2AJY1-F1
#
_cell.length_a   1.000
_cell.length_b   1.000
_cell.length_c   1.000
_cell.angle_alpha   90.00
_cell.angle_beta   90.00
_cell.angle_gamma   90.00
#
_symmetry.space_group_name_H-M   'P 1'
#
loop_
_entity.id
_entity.type
_entity.pdbx_description
1 polymer ?
#
loop_
_entity_poly.entity_id
_entity_poly.type
_entity_poly.pdbx_seq_one_letter_code
_entity_poly.pdbx_strand_id
1 'polypeptide(L)'
;MHLEPVLTVRDVLNRPVFKNAEVIAGKKGLNRRIRWVHILEVSEFGSLINGEEMILSTGITFQSSAASPASYLKRLIDQNASCLCLEFGYYFHLVPPDLIEIADRHDFPLIIFREEIRFVDITQDLHSIIINRHYHMLQNLEALSREFHRLTLKPNGTYNILHMLYEKTKSPIIFLPVKGKPLLVPEKNSREQEELFCFLRVAAQHEWGTGRAGIPSAPLFLQGEKNPGAAGQGNGANLGPYRHDLQPRTASL
;
A
#
# COMPACT_ATOMS: atom_id res chain seq x y z
N MET A 1 -10.73 5.24 0.54
CA MET A 1 -10.04 4.49 -0.53
C MET A 1 -8.55 4.75 -0.34
N HIS A 2 -7.84 3.88 0.38
CA HIS A 2 -6.38 4.02 0.52
C HIS A 2 -5.78 3.53 -0.80
N LEU A 3 -5.41 4.47 -1.69
CA LEU A 3 -4.50 4.14 -2.77
C LEU A 3 -3.21 3.67 -2.10
N GLU A 4 -2.81 2.43 -2.35
CA GLU A 4 -1.44 2.04 -2.06
C GLU A 4 -0.52 3.01 -2.82
N PRO A 5 0.38 3.74 -2.14
CA PRO A 5 1.30 4.59 -2.85
C PRO A 5 2.17 3.68 -3.70
N VAL A 6 2.01 3.73 -5.02
CA VAL A 6 2.81 2.94 -5.94
C VAL A 6 4.22 3.52 -5.96
N LEU A 7 5.25 2.68 -5.95
CA LEU A 7 6.63 3.17 -6.09
C LEU A 7 6.83 3.54 -7.56
N THR A 8 7.23 4.78 -7.83
CA THR A 8 7.48 5.27 -9.20
C THR A 8 8.95 5.58 -9.43
N VAL A 9 9.35 5.74 -10.70
CA VAL A 9 10.71 6.20 -11.05
C VAL A 9 11.02 7.54 -10.37
N ARG A 10 10.06 8.46 -10.31
CA ARG A 10 10.19 9.75 -9.61
C ARG A 10 10.50 9.56 -8.13
N ASP A 11 9.84 8.64 -7.46
CA ASP A 11 10.08 8.38 -6.03
C ASP A 11 11.48 7.82 -5.80
N VAL A 12 11.94 6.94 -6.70
CA VAL A 12 13.28 6.35 -6.63
C VAL A 12 14.39 7.37 -6.89
N LEU A 13 14.19 8.30 -7.82
CA LEU A 13 15.17 9.36 -8.10
C LEU A 13 15.39 10.32 -6.92
N ASN A 14 14.42 10.44 -6.01
CA ASN A 14 14.57 11.25 -4.80
C ASN A 14 15.38 10.55 -3.68
N ARG A 15 15.85 9.33 -3.90
CA ARG A 15 16.53 8.53 -2.88
C ARG A 15 18.03 8.84 -2.83
N PRO A 16 18.69 8.70 -1.66
CA PRO A 16 20.11 9.02 -1.51
C PRO A 16 21.03 8.27 -2.48
N VAL A 17 20.72 7.00 -2.78
CA VAL A 17 21.50 6.18 -3.73
C VAL A 17 21.39 6.64 -5.19
N PHE A 18 20.44 7.54 -5.50
CA PHE A 18 20.26 8.17 -6.82
C PHE A 18 20.71 9.64 -6.86
N LYS A 19 21.38 10.15 -5.83
CA LYS A 19 21.77 11.56 -5.73
C LYS A 19 22.55 12.08 -6.95
N ASN A 20 23.42 11.24 -7.52
CA ASN A 20 24.26 11.56 -8.66
C ASN A 20 23.71 10.99 -9.99
N ALA A 21 22.46 10.53 -10.00
CA ALA A 21 21.80 10.02 -11.20
C ALA A 21 21.27 11.17 -12.05
N GLU A 22 21.41 11.04 -13.37
CA GLU A 22 20.90 12.01 -14.33
C GLU A 22 19.89 11.37 -15.28
N VAL A 23 18.71 11.96 -15.41
CA VAL A 23 17.71 11.55 -16.41
C VAL A 23 18.01 12.25 -17.72
N ILE A 24 18.55 11.51 -18.68
CA ILE A 24 19.01 12.04 -19.97
C ILE A 24 17.94 11.99 -21.07
N ALA A 25 16.95 11.11 -20.94
CA ALA A 25 15.84 10.96 -21.87
C ALA A 25 14.60 10.38 -21.17
N GLY A 26 13.43 10.46 -21.82
CA GLY A 26 12.18 9.85 -21.37
C GLY A 26 11.58 10.50 -20.12
N LYS A 27 11.83 11.79 -19.89
CA LYS A 27 11.43 12.52 -18.65
C LYS A 27 9.91 12.53 -18.39
N LYS A 28 9.09 12.31 -19.41
CA LYS A 28 7.63 12.18 -19.26
C LYS A 28 7.22 10.84 -18.61
N GLY A 29 8.10 9.85 -18.64
CA GLY A 29 7.92 8.52 -18.06
C GLY A 29 8.20 8.40 -16.56
N LEU A 30 8.50 9.49 -15.84
CA LEU A 30 8.93 9.40 -14.44
C LEU A 30 7.85 8.86 -13.49
N ASN A 31 6.58 8.83 -13.91
CA ASN A 31 5.49 8.25 -13.12
C ASN A 31 5.29 6.75 -13.39
N ARG A 32 6.14 6.11 -14.21
CA ARG A 32 6.11 4.65 -14.43
C ARG A 32 6.31 3.93 -13.10
N ARG A 33 5.51 2.89 -12.88
CA ARG A 33 5.53 2.06 -11.66
C ARG A 33 6.79 1.22 -11.61
N ILE A 34 7.33 0.98 -10.44
CA ILE A 34 8.44 0.06 -10.19
C ILE A 34 7.95 -1.01 -9.23
N ARG A 35 7.88 -2.25 -9.71
CA ARG A 35 7.59 -3.44 -8.91
C ARG A 35 8.88 -4.11 -8.42
N TRP A 36 9.97 -4.03 -9.18
CA TRP A 36 11.22 -4.68 -8.83
C TRP A 36 12.44 -3.99 -9.46
N VAL A 37 13.63 -4.40 -9.04
CA VAL A 37 14.92 -3.94 -9.58
C VAL A 37 15.71 -5.16 -10.02
N HIS A 38 16.28 -5.10 -11.22
CA HIS A 38 16.98 -6.21 -11.85
C HIS A 38 18.27 -5.72 -12.51
N ILE A 39 19.39 -6.38 -12.22
CA ILE A 39 20.65 -6.18 -12.92
C ILE A 39 20.66 -7.08 -14.16
N LEU A 40 20.82 -6.51 -15.36
CA LEU A 40 20.72 -7.26 -16.62
C LEU A 40 21.90 -6.98 -17.54
N GLU A 41 22.79 -7.97 -17.70
CA GLU A 41 24.02 -7.88 -18.50
C GLU A 41 24.08 -8.88 -19.65
N VAL A 42 22.91 -9.21 -20.21
CA VAL A 42 22.79 -10.10 -21.37
C VAL A 42 22.08 -9.37 -22.51
N SER A 43 22.53 -9.58 -23.75
CA SER A 43 21.97 -8.92 -24.93
C SER A 43 20.65 -9.54 -25.41
N GLU A 44 20.45 -10.82 -25.08
CA GLU A 44 19.23 -11.60 -25.32
C GLU A 44 18.66 -12.03 -23.96
N PHE A 45 17.46 -11.56 -23.64
CA PHE A 45 16.87 -11.72 -22.31
C PHE A 45 15.45 -12.30 -22.34
N GLY A 46 15.00 -12.85 -23.48
CA GLY A 46 13.85 -13.77 -23.55
C GLY A 46 12.69 -13.42 -22.61
N SER A 47 12.39 -14.27 -21.63
CA SER A 47 11.35 -14.03 -20.61
C SER A 47 11.90 -13.63 -19.23
N LEU A 48 13.10 -13.05 -19.17
CA LEU A 48 13.77 -12.68 -17.91
C LEU A 48 13.18 -11.42 -17.25
N ILE A 49 12.30 -10.71 -17.94
CA ILE A 49 11.65 -9.48 -17.47
C ILE A 49 10.14 -9.72 -17.38
N ASN A 50 9.57 -9.46 -16.20
CA ASN A 50 8.14 -9.59 -15.93
C ASN A 50 7.38 -8.26 -16.14
N GLY A 51 8.10 -7.18 -16.50
CA GLY A 51 7.59 -5.82 -16.64
C GLY A 51 7.57 -5.05 -15.30
N GLU A 52 7.42 -3.74 -15.36
CA GLU A 52 7.56 -2.80 -14.22
C GLU A 52 8.88 -2.96 -13.44
N GLU A 53 9.93 -3.42 -14.11
CA GLU A 53 11.27 -3.57 -13.55
C GLU A 53 12.13 -2.33 -13.85
N MET A 54 12.82 -1.81 -12.84
CA MET A 54 13.94 -0.90 -13.05
C MET A 54 15.18 -1.74 -13.39
N ILE A 55 15.72 -1.54 -14.59
CA ILE A 55 16.88 -2.29 -15.08
C ILE A 55 18.16 -1.52 -14.76
N LEU A 56 19.14 -2.21 -14.15
CA LEU A 56 20.49 -1.71 -13.92
C LEU A 56 21.44 -2.44 -14.87
N SER A 57 22.32 -1.70 -15.55
CA SER A 57 23.35 -2.29 -16.42
C SER A 57 24.58 -1.39 -16.52
N THR A 58 25.73 -2.02 -16.69
CA THR A 58 27.03 -1.40 -17.02
C THR A 58 27.15 -1.07 -18.51
N GLY A 59 26.16 -1.48 -19.33
CA GLY A 59 26.17 -1.30 -20.77
C GLY A 59 27.20 -2.17 -21.49
N ILE A 60 27.82 -3.16 -20.84
CA ILE A 60 28.84 -4.04 -21.45
C ILE A 60 28.31 -4.75 -22.72
N THR A 61 27.01 -5.06 -22.73
CA THR A 61 26.33 -5.70 -23.85
C THR A 61 26.27 -4.84 -25.12
N PHE A 62 26.42 -3.51 -24.99
CA PHE A 62 26.39 -2.55 -26.09
C PHE A 62 27.66 -2.57 -26.95
N GLN A 63 28.75 -3.17 -26.45
CA GLN A 63 29.98 -3.36 -27.22
C GLN A 63 29.97 -4.63 -28.08
N SER A 64 29.05 -5.55 -27.82
CA SER A 64 28.94 -6.80 -28.58
C SER A 64 28.23 -6.56 -29.91
N SER A 65 28.75 -7.14 -31.00
CA SER A 65 28.11 -7.08 -32.33
C SER A 65 26.74 -7.79 -32.39
N ALA A 66 26.38 -8.53 -31.34
CA ALA A 66 25.18 -9.36 -31.29
C ALA A 66 23.87 -8.55 -31.22
N ALA A 67 23.88 -7.32 -30.70
CA ALA A 67 22.68 -6.49 -30.61
C ALA A 67 23.01 -5.00 -30.52
N SER A 68 22.34 -4.16 -31.32
CA SER A 68 22.49 -2.71 -31.19
C SER A 68 21.88 -2.20 -29.87
N PRO A 69 22.44 -1.14 -29.25
CA PRO A 69 21.89 -0.54 -28.03
C PRO A 69 20.42 -0.12 -28.20
N ALA A 70 20.07 0.39 -29.39
CA ALA A 70 18.70 0.73 -29.76
C ALA A 70 17.76 -0.49 -29.70
N SER A 71 18.20 -1.65 -30.22
CA SER A 71 17.41 -2.88 -30.18
C SER A 71 17.21 -3.40 -28.76
N TYR A 72 18.22 -3.27 -27.91
CA TYR A 72 18.15 -3.63 -26.50
C TYR A 72 17.13 -2.75 -25.76
N LEU A 73 17.21 -1.43 -25.93
CA LEU A 73 16.27 -0.50 -25.32
C LEU A 73 14.83 -0.76 -25.78
N LYS A 74 14.64 -1.00 -27.09
CA LYS A 74 13.33 -1.33 -27.64
C LYS A 74 12.76 -2.60 -27.02
N ARG A 75 13.57 -3.64 -26.82
CA ARG A 75 13.14 -4.87 -26.15
C ARG A 75 12.72 -4.62 -24.70
N LEU A 76 13.46 -3.80 -23.95
CA LEU A 76 13.07 -3.40 -22.58
C LEU A 76 11.71 -2.70 -22.56
N ILE A 77 11.49 -1.79 -23.51
CA ILE A 77 10.22 -1.07 -23.68
C ILE A 77 9.09 -2.06 -24.01
N ASP A 78 9.32 -2.95 -24.98
CA ASP A 78 8.35 -3.97 -25.43
C ASP A 78 7.98 -4.93 -24.28
N GLN A 79 8.88 -5.16 -23.32
CA GLN A 79 8.63 -5.94 -22.10
C GLN A 79 8.10 -5.14 -20.91
N ASN A 80 7.72 -3.88 -21.16
CA ASN A 80 7.17 -2.97 -20.16
C ASN A 80 8.10 -2.74 -18.96
N ALA A 81 9.42 -2.72 -19.14
CA ALA A 81 10.34 -2.26 -18.10
C ALA A 81 10.02 -0.80 -17.70
N SER A 82 10.36 -0.41 -16.48
CA SER A 82 10.02 0.92 -15.96
C SER A 82 11.00 1.98 -16.43
N CYS A 83 12.28 1.64 -16.47
CA CYS A 83 13.38 2.51 -16.88
C CYS A 83 14.66 1.70 -17.03
N LEU A 84 15.66 2.29 -17.68
CA LEU A 84 17.02 1.76 -17.77
C LEU A 84 17.98 2.72 -17.06
N CYS A 85 18.75 2.20 -16.13
CA CYS A 85 19.81 2.90 -15.44
C CYS A 85 21.17 2.35 -15.90
N LEU A 86 22.02 3.22 -16.43
CA LEU A 86 23.33 2.87 -16.96
C LEU A 86 24.45 3.46 -16.10
N GLU A 87 25.42 2.63 -15.76
CA GLU A 87 26.70 3.12 -15.23
C GLU A 87 27.58 3.64 -16.37
N PHE A 88 27.91 4.93 -16.33
CA PHE A 88 28.85 5.57 -17.25
C PHE A 88 30.27 5.41 -16.72
N GLY A 89 31.20 4.94 -17.55
CA GLY A 89 32.57 4.73 -17.09
C GLY A 89 33.39 3.85 -18.01
N TYR A 90 33.35 2.53 -17.81
CA TYR A 90 34.29 1.60 -18.46
C TYR A 90 33.94 1.24 -19.89
N TYR A 91 32.65 1.09 -20.20
CA TYR A 91 32.21 0.53 -21.48
C TYR A 91 31.39 1.50 -22.34
N PHE A 92 31.00 2.63 -21.75
CA PHE A 92 30.04 3.55 -22.35
C PHE A 92 30.36 4.98 -21.90
N HIS A 93 30.88 5.78 -22.83
CA HIS A 93 31.32 7.17 -22.58
C HIS A 93 30.38 8.22 -23.16
N LEU A 94 29.58 7.84 -24.15
CA LEU A 94 28.63 8.69 -24.87
C LEU A 94 27.38 7.87 -25.17
N VAL A 95 26.22 8.45 -24.87
CA VAL A 95 24.93 7.86 -25.25
C VAL A 95 24.71 8.12 -26.74
N PRO A 96 24.49 7.09 -27.58
CA PRO A 96 24.12 7.30 -28.96
C PRO A 96 22.84 8.14 -29.05
N PRO A 97 22.77 9.16 -29.93
CA PRO A 97 21.57 9.99 -30.10
C PRO A 97 20.30 9.19 -30.36
N ASP A 98 20.40 8.11 -31.14
CA ASP A 98 19.29 7.21 -31.44
C ASP A 98 18.67 6.60 -30.17
N LEU A 99 19.48 6.36 -29.12
CA LEU A 99 19.00 5.82 -27.85
C LEU A 99 18.16 6.85 -27.09
N ILE A 100 18.59 8.11 -27.12
CA ILE A 100 17.86 9.25 -26.55
C ILE A 100 16.53 9.43 -27.29
N GLU A 101 16.55 9.38 -28.62
CA GLU A 101 15.35 9.55 -29.43
C GLU A 101 14.31 8.46 -29.15
N ILE A 102 14.73 7.19 -29.08
CA ILE A 102 13.83 6.08 -28.75
C ILE A 102 13.27 6.24 -27.33
N ALA A 103 14.12 6.57 -26.35
CA ALA A 103 13.69 6.77 -24.98
C ALA A 103 12.66 7.91 -24.85
N ASP A 104 12.88 9.05 -25.50
CA ASP A 104 11.94 10.17 -25.50
C ASP A 104 10.65 9.85 -26.23
N ARG A 105 10.72 9.15 -27.37
CA ARG A 105 9.53 8.76 -28.15
C ARG A 105 8.58 7.86 -27.36
N HIS A 106 9.13 6.97 -26.54
CA HIS A 106 8.37 6.01 -25.75
C HIS A 106 8.12 6.44 -24.31
N ASP A 107 8.48 7.68 -23.94
CA ASP A 107 8.46 8.16 -22.57
C ASP A 107 9.11 7.15 -21.61
N PHE A 108 10.23 6.55 -22.02
CA PHE A 108 10.95 5.53 -21.26
C PHE A 108 12.17 6.17 -20.60
N PRO A 109 12.19 6.33 -19.26
CA PRO A 109 13.29 7.01 -18.60
C PRO A 109 14.62 6.29 -18.82
N LEU A 110 15.57 7.04 -19.35
CA LEU A 110 16.97 6.63 -19.45
C LEU A 110 17.77 7.44 -18.44
N ILE A 111 18.36 6.74 -17.49
CA ILE A 111 19.04 7.29 -16.32
C ILE A 111 20.51 6.89 -16.40
N ILE A 112 21.42 7.80 -16.09
CA ILE A 112 22.86 7.52 -16.07
C ILE A 112 23.47 7.86 -14.72
N PHE A 113 24.48 7.10 -14.33
CA PHE A 113 25.36 7.39 -13.21
C PHE A 113 26.75 7.72 -13.75
N ARG A 114 27.22 8.95 -13.59
CA ARG A 114 28.52 9.41 -14.11
C ARG A 114 29.73 8.97 -13.27
N GLU A 115 29.46 8.41 -12.11
CA GLU A 115 30.43 7.90 -11.16
C GLU A 115 30.13 6.42 -10.92
N GLU A 116 31.14 5.68 -10.47
CA GLU A 116 30.99 4.27 -10.09
C GLU A 116 29.90 4.14 -9.03
N ILE A 117 28.93 3.25 -9.28
CA ILE A 117 27.80 3.03 -8.39
C ILE A 117 27.71 1.55 -8.04
N ARG A 118 27.56 1.28 -6.75
CA ARG A 118 27.39 -0.10 -6.28
C ARG A 118 25.93 -0.50 -6.48
N PHE A 119 25.64 -1.29 -7.52
CA PHE A 119 24.28 -1.81 -7.74
C PHE A 119 23.73 -2.61 -6.55
N VAL A 120 24.59 -3.16 -5.69
CA VAL A 120 24.15 -3.79 -4.43
C VAL A 120 23.47 -2.78 -3.48
N ASP A 121 23.93 -1.53 -3.42
CA ASP A 121 23.30 -0.51 -2.58
C ASP A 121 21.91 -0.15 -3.11
N ILE A 122 21.79 0.01 -4.44
CA ILE A 122 20.50 0.29 -5.10
C ILE A 122 19.53 -0.87 -4.87
N THR A 123 19.97 -2.11 -5.08
CA THR A 123 19.11 -3.29 -4.93
C THR A 123 18.68 -3.50 -3.49
N GLN A 124 19.59 -3.39 -2.50
CA GLN A 124 19.24 -3.47 -1.08
C GLN A 124 18.22 -2.40 -0.67
N ASP A 125 18.47 -1.16 -1.08
CA ASP A 125 17.61 -0.03 -0.76
C ASP A 125 16.20 -0.18 -1.34
N LEU A 126 16.10 -0.50 -2.63
CA LEU A 126 14.81 -0.63 -3.32
C LEU A 126 14.08 -1.92 -2.97
N HIS A 127 14.76 -3.06 -2.88
CA HIS A 127 14.13 -4.32 -2.43
C HIS A 127 13.60 -4.19 -1.01
N SER A 128 14.32 -3.51 -0.11
CA SER A 128 13.83 -3.25 1.25
C SER A 128 12.51 -2.50 1.24
N ILE A 129 12.34 -1.46 0.41
CA ILE A 129 11.07 -0.72 0.31
C ILE A 129 9.96 -1.61 -0.24
N ILE A 130 10.26 -2.33 -1.32
CA ILE A 130 9.28 -3.14 -2.04
C ILE A 130 8.78 -4.27 -1.16
N ILE A 131 9.69 -4.98 -0.47
CA ILE A 131 9.36 -6.10 0.42
C ILE A 131 8.65 -5.61 1.70
N ASN A 132 9.16 -4.55 2.33
CA ASN A 132 8.59 -4.05 3.59
C ASN A 132 7.20 -3.40 3.42
N ARG A 133 6.76 -3.14 2.19
CA ARG A 133 5.41 -2.61 1.93
C ARG A 133 4.30 -3.55 2.43
N HIS A 134 4.49 -4.87 2.33
CA HIS A 134 3.53 -5.85 2.89
C HIS A 134 3.55 -5.90 4.42
N TYR A 135 4.73 -5.76 5.03
CA TYR A 135 4.89 -5.77 6.48
C TYR A 135 4.25 -4.55 7.14
N HIS A 136 4.41 -3.35 6.57
CA HIS A 136 3.82 -2.14 7.13
C HIS A 136 2.29 -2.13 7.09
N MET A 137 1.67 -2.75 6.07
CA MET A 137 0.21 -2.87 6.02
C MET A 137 -0.32 -3.74 7.17
N LEU A 138 0.30 -4.90 7.39
CA LEU A 138 -0.07 -5.81 8.47
C LEU A 138 0.14 -5.17 9.85
N GLN A 139 1.27 -4.50 10.05
CA GLN A 139 1.55 -3.76 11.29
C GLN A 139 0.57 -2.62 11.53
N ASN A 140 0.18 -1.89 10.49
CA ASN A 140 -0.81 -0.81 10.60
C ASN A 140 -2.18 -1.35 11.01
N LEU A 141 -2.63 -2.46 10.40
CA LEU A 141 -3.88 -3.12 10.77
C LEU A 141 -3.84 -3.65 12.20
N GLU A 142 -2.73 -4.29 12.60
CA GLU A 142 -2.55 -4.80 13.97
C GLU A 142 -2.52 -3.65 14.99
N ALA A 143 -1.84 -2.54 14.68
CA ALA A 143 -1.79 -1.35 15.53
C ALA A 143 -3.18 -0.70 15.70
N LEU A 144 -3.95 -0.58 14.61
CA LEU A 144 -5.33 -0.10 14.65
C LEU A 144 -6.22 -1.02 15.49
N SER A 145 -6.11 -2.34 15.29
CA SER A 145 -6.85 -3.34 16.06
C SER A 145 -6.50 -3.26 17.55
N ARG A 146 -5.22 -3.17 17.92
CA ARG A 146 -4.79 -3.03 19.32
C ARG A 146 -5.30 -1.76 19.96
N GLU A 147 -5.22 -0.63 19.27
CA GLU A 147 -5.73 0.63 19.82
C GLU A 147 -7.25 0.60 19.97
N PHE A 148 -7.98 0.00 19.02
CA PHE A 148 -9.42 -0.21 19.13
C PHE A 148 -9.77 -1.06 20.37
N HIS A 149 -9.13 -2.21 20.55
CA HIS A 149 -9.34 -3.07 21.73
C HIS A 149 -9.02 -2.33 23.04
N ARG A 150 -7.92 -1.58 23.08
CA ARG A 150 -7.52 -0.80 24.26
C ARG A 150 -8.56 0.27 24.61
N LEU A 151 -9.14 0.93 23.62
CA LEU A 151 -10.16 1.95 23.87
C LEU A 151 -11.50 1.34 24.30
N THR A 152 -11.91 0.18 23.77
CA THR A 152 -13.13 -0.52 24.20
C THR A 152 -13.10 -0.88 25.69
N LEU A 153 -11.93 -1.22 26.24
CA LEU A 153 -11.76 -1.60 27.64
C LEU A 153 -11.68 -0.42 28.62
N LYS A 154 -11.66 0.84 28.13
CA LYS A 154 -11.66 2.04 28.98
C LYS A 154 -13.08 2.48 29.35
N PRO A 155 -13.27 3.16 30.49
CA PRO A 155 -14.49 3.94 30.73
C PRO A 155 -14.72 4.90 29.56
N ASN A 156 -15.97 4.99 29.08
CA ASN A 156 -16.35 5.76 27.88
C ASN A 156 -15.68 5.30 26.57
N GLY A 157 -15.33 4.00 26.46
CA GLY A 157 -14.63 3.44 25.31
C GLY A 157 -15.23 3.77 23.94
N THR A 158 -16.56 3.80 23.84
CA THR A 158 -17.28 4.19 22.62
C THR A 158 -16.94 5.61 22.16
N TYR A 159 -16.93 6.59 23.08
CA TYR A 159 -16.59 7.98 22.73
C TYR A 159 -15.13 8.09 22.27
N ASN A 160 -14.22 7.40 22.95
CA ASN A 160 -12.80 7.40 22.59
C ASN A 160 -12.55 6.82 21.20
N ILE A 161 -13.28 5.75 20.83
CA ILE A 161 -13.21 5.14 19.50
C ILE A 161 -13.72 6.11 18.44
N LEU A 162 -14.87 6.75 18.67
CA LEU A 162 -15.45 7.72 17.75
C LEU A 162 -14.52 8.93 17.54
N HIS A 163 -13.89 9.42 18.59
CA HIS A 163 -12.89 10.48 18.52
C HIS A 163 -11.64 10.07 17.75
N MET A 164 -11.13 8.85 17.96
CA MET A 164 -10.01 8.34 17.19
C MET A 164 -10.35 8.22 15.69
N LEU A 165 -11.53 7.71 15.38
CA LEU A 165 -12.01 7.58 14.00
C LEU A 165 -12.17 8.95 13.35
N TYR A 166 -12.72 9.95 14.06
CA TYR A 166 -12.78 11.33 13.56
C TYR A 166 -11.37 11.89 13.31
N GLU A 167 -10.44 11.71 14.24
CA GLU A 167 -9.07 12.20 14.09
C GLU A 167 -8.34 11.61 12.88
N LYS A 168 -8.58 10.32 12.59
CA LYS A 168 -7.94 9.60 11.47
C LYS A 168 -8.63 9.79 10.13
N THR A 169 -9.95 9.91 10.11
CA THR A 169 -10.74 10.04 8.87
C THR A 169 -11.01 11.49 8.49
N LYS A 170 -10.96 12.41 9.46
CA LYS A 170 -11.40 13.81 9.38
C LYS A 170 -12.84 13.97 8.88
N SER A 171 -13.64 12.91 9.00
CA SER A 171 -15.05 12.88 8.64
C SER A 171 -15.92 12.91 9.89
N PRO A 172 -16.97 13.77 9.96
CA PRO A 172 -17.89 13.78 11.08
C PRO A 172 -18.58 12.42 11.27
N ILE A 173 -18.63 11.94 12.51
CA ILE A 173 -19.17 10.61 12.85
C ILE A 173 -20.38 10.77 13.75
N ILE A 174 -21.44 10.04 13.43
CA ILE A 174 -22.69 10.01 14.18
C ILE A 174 -22.88 8.59 14.69
N PHE A 175 -22.96 8.44 16.01
CA PHE A 175 -23.17 7.14 16.65
C PHE A 175 -24.56 7.10 17.28
N LEU A 176 -25.37 6.13 16.83
CA LEU A 176 -26.75 5.90 17.27
C LEU A 176 -26.80 4.58 18.06
N PRO A 177 -26.69 4.60 19.40
CA PRO A 177 -26.78 3.40 20.19
C PRO A 177 -28.22 2.85 20.24
N VAL A 178 -28.37 1.52 20.33
CA VAL A 178 -29.67 0.85 20.52
C VAL A 178 -30.33 1.23 21.85
N LYS A 179 -29.52 1.56 22.87
CA LYS A 179 -29.94 2.12 24.16
C LYS A 179 -28.98 3.25 24.55
N GLY A 180 -29.48 4.45 24.80
CA GLY A 180 -28.68 5.59 25.25
C GLY A 180 -28.87 6.84 24.38
N LYS A 181 -28.07 7.88 24.66
CA LYS A 181 -28.09 9.13 23.88
C LYS A 181 -27.17 9.02 22.67
N PRO A 182 -27.59 9.50 21.49
CA PRO A 182 -26.73 9.64 20.32
C PRO A 182 -25.49 10.49 20.62
N LEU A 183 -24.36 10.15 20.00
CA LEU A 183 -23.10 10.88 20.12
C LEU A 183 -22.69 11.43 18.75
N LEU A 184 -22.21 12.68 18.73
CA LEU A 184 -21.69 13.34 17.54
C LEU A 184 -20.22 13.69 17.77
N VAL A 185 -19.36 13.40 16.80
CA VAL A 185 -17.94 13.75 16.87
C VAL A 185 -17.51 14.43 15.57
N PRO A 186 -16.99 15.67 15.62
CA PRO A 186 -16.75 16.49 16.82
C PRO A 186 -18.07 17.01 17.41
N GLU A 187 -18.07 17.34 18.71
CA GLU A 187 -19.24 17.97 19.34
C GLU A 187 -19.62 19.27 18.61
N LYS A 188 -20.89 19.41 18.27
CA LYS A 188 -21.43 20.62 17.64
C LYS A 188 -22.27 21.41 18.65
N ASN A 189 -22.55 22.67 18.34
CA ASN A 189 -23.44 23.49 19.14
C ASN A 189 -24.81 22.81 19.29
N SER A 190 -25.44 22.98 20.47
CA SER A 190 -26.65 22.25 20.89
C SER A 190 -27.79 22.30 19.85
N ARG A 191 -27.94 23.43 19.17
CA ARG A 191 -28.97 23.67 18.15
C ARG A 191 -28.74 22.89 16.84
N GLU A 192 -27.53 22.90 16.31
CA GLU A 192 -27.18 22.12 15.10
C GLU A 192 -27.23 20.61 15.38
N GLN A 193 -26.85 20.22 16.59
CA GLN A 193 -26.87 18.83 17.03
C GLN A 193 -28.32 18.31 17.16
N GLU A 194 -29.23 19.12 17.71
CA GLU A 194 -30.66 18.78 17.78
C GLU A 194 -31.32 18.75 16.39
N GLU A 195 -31.01 19.68 15.50
CA GLU A 195 -31.51 19.69 14.12
C GLU A 195 -31.07 18.43 13.35
N LEU A 196 -29.80 18.04 13.48
CA LEU A 196 -29.25 16.86 12.80
C LEU A 196 -29.81 15.55 13.40
N PHE A 197 -29.98 15.46 14.71
CA PHE A 197 -30.62 14.29 15.33
C PHE A 197 -32.13 14.23 15.04
N CYS A 198 -32.81 15.38 14.94
CA CYS A 198 -34.20 15.44 14.51
C CYS A 198 -34.33 14.91 13.07
N PHE A 199 -33.50 15.41 12.16
CA PHE A 199 -33.43 14.94 10.77
C PHE A 199 -33.19 13.42 10.68
N LEU A 200 -32.22 12.89 11.42
CA LEU A 200 -31.92 11.46 11.42
C LEU A 200 -33.02 10.59 12.03
N ARG A 201 -33.71 11.07 13.09
CA ARG A 201 -34.85 10.35 13.67
C ARG A 201 -36.03 10.28 12.71
N VAL A 202 -36.29 11.37 11.98
CA VAL A 202 -37.32 11.40 10.93
C VAL A 202 -36.92 10.49 9.77
N ALA A 203 -35.65 10.52 9.35
CA ALA A 203 -35.12 9.67 8.29
C ALA A 203 -35.06 8.18 8.65
N ALA A 204 -34.90 7.83 9.94
CA ALA A 204 -34.91 6.44 10.42
C ALA A 204 -36.31 5.86 10.67
N GLN A 205 -37.34 6.72 10.75
CA GLN A 205 -38.75 6.31 10.87
C GLN A 205 -39.43 6.06 9.52
N HIS A 206 -38.83 6.52 8.42
CA HIS A 206 -39.24 6.13 7.08
C HIS A 206 -38.31 5.00 6.61
N GLU A 207 -38.87 3.82 6.37
CA GLU A 207 -38.15 2.71 5.75
C GLU A 207 -37.42 3.21 4.50
N TRP A 208 -36.10 3.04 4.46
CA TRP A 208 -35.31 3.36 3.27
C TRP A 208 -35.71 2.43 2.12
N GLY A 209 -36.66 2.90 1.31
CA GLY A 209 -36.78 2.51 -0.08
C GLY A 209 -35.51 2.91 -0.81
N THR A 210 -34.95 1.95 -1.55
CA THR A 210 -33.77 2.13 -2.39
C THR A 210 -33.95 3.31 -3.35
N GLY A 211 -33.13 4.36 -3.20
CA GLY A 211 -32.80 5.24 -4.33
C GLY A 211 -32.96 6.76 -4.12
N ARG A 212 -31.85 7.44 -4.38
CA ARG A 212 -31.68 8.82 -4.89
C ARG A 212 -32.03 10.01 -3.99
N ALA A 213 -30.95 10.70 -3.61
CA ALA A 213 -30.57 12.07 -4.00
C ALA A 213 -30.24 12.98 -2.81
N GLY A 214 -29.02 13.53 -2.81
CA GLY A 214 -28.64 14.68 -1.98
C GLY A 214 -28.03 14.34 -0.62
N ILE A 215 -26.95 13.56 -0.60
CA ILE A 215 -26.18 13.30 0.62
C ILE A 215 -24.91 14.17 0.61
N PRO A 216 -24.69 15.08 1.57
CA PRO A 216 -23.33 15.54 1.87
C PRO A 216 -22.58 14.32 2.42
N SER A 217 -21.64 13.77 1.62
CA SER A 217 -20.72 12.66 1.94
C SER A 217 -21.13 11.83 3.17
N ALA A 218 -21.89 10.77 2.91
CA ALA A 218 -22.65 9.98 3.88
C ALA A 218 -21.89 9.73 5.21
N PRO A 219 -22.50 10.02 6.38
CA PRO A 219 -21.94 9.57 7.65
C PRO A 219 -21.87 8.04 7.67
N LEU A 220 -20.75 7.51 8.14
CA LEU A 220 -20.55 6.07 8.28
C LEU A 220 -21.44 5.56 9.42
N PHE A 221 -22.54 4.87 9.08
CA PHE A 221 -23.45 4.27 10.06
C PHE A 221 -22.88 2.95 10.57
N LEU A 222 -22.47 2.92 11.84
CA LEU A 222 -22.13 1.68 12.55
C LEU A 222 -23.31 1.30 13.44
N GLN A 223 -24.16 0.40 12.97
CA GLN A 223 -25.28 -0.14 13.74
C GLN A 223 -24.76 -1.26 14.65
N GLY A 224 -24.91 -1.10 15.96
CA GLY A 224 -24.56 -2.16 16.92
C GLY A 224 -25.53 -3.33 16.78
N GLU A 225 -25.07 -4.47 16.26
CA GLU A 225 -25.86 -5.70 16.21
C GLU A 225 -26.23 -6.17 17.61
N LYS A 226 -27.50 -6.58 17.78
CA LYS A 226 -27.96 -7.32 18.96
C LYS A 226 -27.36 -8.72 18.91
N ASN A 227 -26.49 -9.05 19.85
CA ASN A 227 -26.10 -10.44 20.10
C ASN A 227 -27.29 -11.18 20.76
N PRO A 228 -27.93 -12.17 20.13
CA PRO A 228 -29.03 -12.91 20.74
C PRO A 228 -28.46 -14.13 21.46
N GLY A 229 -28.17 -13.99 22.76
CA GLY A 229 -27.61 -15.13 23.51
C GLY A 229 -27.25 -14.82 24.96
N ALA A 230 -28.19 -14.30 25.74
CA ALA A 230 -28.09 -14.30 27.20
C ALA A 230 -29.49 -14.25 27.83
N ALA A 231 -30.08 -15.43 28.04
CA ALA A 231 -31.12 -15.65 29.04
C ALA A 231 -30.80 -17.00 29.70
N GLY A 232 -30.55 -16.96 31.02
CA GLY A 232 -29.89 -18.03 31.77
C GLY A 232 -30.81 -19.09 32.39
N GLN A 233 -30.15 -20.05 33.01
CA GLN A 233 -30.53 -20.94 34.12
C GLN A 233 -29.24 -21.77 34.39
N GLY A 234 -28.68 -21.98 35.58
CA GLY A 234 -29.22 -21.96 36.94
C GLY A 234 -29.03 -23.35 37.58
N ASN A 235 -27.98 -23.51 38.40
CA ASN A 235 -27.76 -24.52 39.46
C ASN A 235 -27.36 -25.98 39.15
N GLY A 236 -26.40 -26.48 39.96
CA GLY A 236 -26.24 -27.92 40.27
C GLY A 236 -24.80 -28.38 40.52
N ALA A 237 -24.44 -28.56 41.79
CA ALA A 237 -23.15 -29.07 42.29
C ALA A 237 -22.79 -30.50 41.80
N ASN A 238 -21.49 -30.85 41.71
CA ASN A 238 -20.83 -31.79 42.65
C ASN A 238 -19.34 -32.10 42.33
N LEU A 239 -18.53 -32.00 43.39
CA LEU A 239 -17.33 -32.76 43.81
C LEU A 239 -16.50 -33.62 42.81
N GLY A 240 -15.18 -33.32 42.77
CA GLY A 240 -14.14 -34.30 43.13
C GLY A 240 -13.42 -35.11 42.01
N PRO A 241 -12.22 -35.66 42.29
CA PRO A 241 -11.02 -35.44 41.45
C PRO A 241 -10.37 -36.73 40.88
N TYR A 242 -9.13 -36.59 40.34
CA TYR A 242 -8.15 -37.59 39.85
C TYR A 242 -8.14 -37.87 38.33
N ARG A 243 -7.05 -38.23 37.65
CA ARG A 243 -5.57 -37.98 37.61
C ARG A 243 -5.06 -38.95 36.51
N HIS A 244 -4.03 -38.58 35.73
CA HIS A 244 -3.21 -39.46 34.85
C HIS A 244 -3.96 -40.08 33.62
N ASP A 245 -3.42 -40.32 32.42
CA ASP A 245 -2.04 -40.55 31.95
C ASP A 245 -1.93 -40.46 30.40
N LEU A 246 -0.72 -40.13 29.93
CA LEU A 246 0.04 -40.67 28.77
C LEU A 246 -0.50 -40.61 27.30
N GLN A 247 0.25 -39.86 26.46
CA GLN A 247 0.50 -40.11 25.02
C GLN A 247 1.37 -41.38 24.82
N PRO A 248 1.81 -41.82 23.60
CA PRO A 248 1.42 -41.53 22.19
C PRO A 248 1.21 -42.83 21.36
N ARG A 249 0.76 -42.74 20.09
CA ARG A 249 0.93 -43.83 19.09
C ARG A 249 1.38 -43.32 17.72
N THR A 250 2.66 -43.61 17.44
CA THR A 250 3.27 -44.20 16.22
C THR A 250 2.86 -43.80 14.79
N ALA A 251 3.91 -43.52 14.02
CA ALA A 251 4.02 -43.35 12.57
C ALA A 251 3.78 -44.63 11.74
N SER A 252 3.52 -44.43 10.43
CA SER A 252 3.77 -45.26 9.21
C SER A 252 2.80 -44.72 8.14
N LEU A 253 3.13 -44.32 6.92
CA LEU A 253 4.25 -44.51 5.98
C LEU A 253 4.42 -43.22 5.15
#